data_AF-A0A183II14-F1
#
_entry.id   AF-A0A183II14-F1
#
_cell.length_a   1.000
_cell.length_b   1.000
_cell.length_c   1.000
_cell.angle_alpha   90.00
_cell.angle_beta   90.00
_cell.angle_gamma   90.00
#
_symmetry.space_group_name_H-M   'P 1'
#
loop_
_entity.id
_entity.type
_entity.pdbx_description
1 polymer ?
#
loop_
_entity_poly.entity_id
_entity_poly.type
_entity_poly.pdbx_seq_one_letter_code
_entity_poly.pdbx_strand_id
1 'polypeptide(L)'
;MTRGVPILDLDLYTVQPGDLEDVQSEFQLKCFGHAMIHGFCMWFRVDFPGNEHLSTSPYDEPTHWRQSVLYVPPFAVSQDDEITGRVSLKRGASNYR
;
A
#
# COMPACT_ATOMS: atom_id res chain seq x y z
N MET A 1 -1.45 -14.99 -3.27
CA MET A 1 -2.49 -14.06 -3.75
C MET A 1 -1.89 -13.05 -4.72
N THR A 2 -1.00 -12.11 -4.36
CA THR A 2 -0.31 -11.21 -5.31
C THR A 2 1.06 -10.80 -4.74
N ARG A 3 1.91 -10.07 -5.49
CA ARG A 3 3.07 -9.34 -4.94
C ARG A 3 2.63 -7.92 -4.55
N GLY A 4 3.22 -7.36 -3.50
CA GLY A 4 3.03 -5.93 -3.17
C GLY A 4 3.59 -5.03 -4.27
N VAL A 5 2.92 -3.91 -4.52
CA VAL A 5 3.34 -2.88 -5.47
C VAL A 5 3.39 -1.53 -4.76
N PRO A 6 4.37 -0.66 -5.06
CA PRO A 6 4.38 0.69 -4.51
C PRO A 6 3.21 1.48 -5.09
N ILE A 7 2.46 2.13 -4.22
CA ILE A 7 1.35 3.04 -4.59
C ILE A 7 1.68 4.51 -4.29
N LEU A 8 2.76 4.75 -3.55
CA LEU A 8 3.25 6.07 -3.19
C LEU A 8 4.73 5.94 -2.82
N ASP A 9 5.56 6.80 -3.40
CA ASP A 9 6.97 6.94 -3.07
C ASP A 9 7.22 8.43 -2.78
N LEU A 10 7.81 8.72 -1.62
CA LEU A 10 7.99 10.08 -1.11
C LEU A 10 9.47 10.33 -0.85
N ASP A 11 10.06 11.20 -1.68
CA ASP A 11 11.37 11.76 -1.39
C ASP A 11 11.24 12.87 -0.34
N LEU A 12 11.64 12.55 0.89
CA LEU A 12 11.56 13.46 2.04
C LEU A 12 12.45 14.71 1.90
N TYR A 13 13.37 14.77 0.92
CA TYR A 13 14.15 15.96 0.64
C TYR A 13 13.43 16.97 -0.25
N THR A 14 12.44 16.53 -1.03
CA THR A 14 11.81 17.34 -2.08
C THR A 14 10.30 17.48 -1.97
N VAL A 15 9.63 16.56 -1.26
CA VAL A 15 8.18 16.58 -1.05
C VAL A 15 7.71 17.87 -0.36
N GLN A 16 6.62 18.45 -0.88
CA GLN A 16 5.98 19.64 -0.34
C GLN A 16 4.63 19.28 0.29
N PRO A 17 4.11 20.07 1.25
CA PRO A 17 2.82 19.81 1.87
C PRO A 17 1.65 19.68 0.86
N GLY A 18 1.69 20.45 -0.24
CA GLY A 18 0.69 20.39 -1.30
C GLY A 18 0.63 19.05 -2.03
N ASP A 19 1.75 18.32 -2.09
CA ASP A 19 1.83 17.01 -2.75
C ASP A 19 1.06 15.93 -1.97
N LEU A 20 0.75 16.21 -0.69
CA LEU A 20 0.10 15.26 0.24
C LEU A 20 -1.41 15.53 0.42
N GLU A 21 -1.97 16.56 -0.22
CA GLU A 21 -3.38 16.94 -0.03
C GLU A 21 -4.36 15.95 -0.70
N ASP A 22 -4.05 15.49 -1.92
CA ASP A 22 -4.82 14.50 -2.69
C ASP A 22 -3.88 13.63 -3.53
N VAL A 23 -3.37 12.56 -2.91
CA VAL A 23 -2.51 11.58 -3.58
C VAL A 23 -3.39 10.56 -4.29
N GLN A 24 -3.13 10.35 -5.58
CA GLN A 24 -3.81 9.32 -6.37
C GLN A 24 -2.78 8.46 -7.10
N SER A 25 -2.95 7.14 -7.01
CA SER A 25 -2.14 6.20 -7.78
C SER A 25 -3.00 5.10 -8.33
N GLU A 26 -2.68 4.67 -9.54
CA GLU A 26 -3.20 3.44 -10.11
C GLU A 26 -2.34 2.27 -9.64
N PHE A 27 -2.95 1.09 -9.50
CA PHE A 27 -2.25 -0.13 -9.16
C PHE A 27 -2.74 -1.28 -10.03
N GLN A 28 -1.86 -2.25 -10.23
CA GLN A 28 -2.15 -3.51 -10.90
C GLN A 28 -1.48 -4.63 -10.11
N LEU A 29 -2.28 -5.61 -9.71
CA LEU A 29 -1.82 -6.78 -8.98
C LEU A 29 -2.10 -8.03 -9.81
N LYS A 30 -1.07 -8.85 -10.02
CA LYS A 30 -1.22 -10.14 -10.70
C LYS A 30 -1.43 -11.26 -9.69
N CYS A 31 -2.48 -12.05 -9.90
CA CYS A 31 -2.89 -13.12 -9.00
C CYS A 31 -2.06 -14.40 -9.18
N PHE A 32 -1.68 -15.02 -8.05
CA PHE A 32 -1.03 -16.32 -8.01
C PHE A 32 -1.94 -17.37 -7.37
N GLY A 33 -2.25 -18.41 -8.13
CA GLY A 33 -3.14 -19.50 -7.71
C GLY A 33 -4.61 -19.08 -7.63
N HIS A 34 -5.44 -19.99 -7.13
CA HIS A 34 -6.87 -19.75 -6.89
C HIS A 34 -7.12 -19.42 -5.42
N ALA A 35 -7.84 -18.32 -5.15
CA ALA A 35 -8.11 -17.89 -3.78
C ALA A 35 -9.33 -16.94 -3.67
N MET A 36 -9.83 -16.75 -2.44
CA MET A 36 -10.84 -15.73 -2.11
C MET A 36 -10.17 -14.48 -1.53
N ILE A 37 -10.26 -13.34 -2.22
CA ILE A 37 -9.80 -12.05 -1.72
C ILE A 37 -10.84 -11.49 -0.75
N HIS A 38 -10.39 -11.08 0.44
CA HIS A 38 -11.24 -10.46 1.47
C HIS A 38 -10.90 -8.98 1.72
N GLY A 39 -9.77 -8.51 1.20
CA GLY A 39 -9.27 -7.18 1.44
C GLY A 39 -7.87 -6.96 0.88
N PHE A 40 -7.41 -5.72 1.01
CA PHE A 40 -6.07 -5.28 0.65
C PHE A 40 -5.27 -5.00 1.91
N CYS A 41 -4.03 -5.46 1.93
CA CYS A 41 -3.09 -5.21 3.02
C CYS A 41 -2.12 -4.11 2.59
N MET A 42 -1.94 -3.11 3.43
CA MET A 42 -1.07 -1.97 3.22
C MET A 42 -0.03 -1.92 4.34
N TRP A 43 1.19 -1.56 3.95
CA TRP A 43 2.32 -1.35 4.86
C TRP A 43 3.19 -0.25 4.27
N PHE A 44 4.24 0.14 4.99
CA PHE A 44 5.19 1.13 4.53
C PHE A 44 6.62 0.66 4.74
N ARG A 45 7.52 1.29 3.99
CA ARG A 45 8.97 1.17 4.14
C ARG A 45 9.55 2.58 4.19
N VAL A 46 10.55 2.77 5.03
CA VAL A 46 11.34 4.00 5.09
C VAL A 46 12.79 3.63 4.88
N ASP A 47 13.45 4.30 3.95
CA ASP A 47 14.88 4.17 3.72
C ASP A 47 15.61 5.34 4.38
N PHE A 48 16.69 5.03 5.08
CA PHE A 48 17.53 5.99 5.80
C PHE A 48 18.88 6.17 5.07
N PRO A 49 19.54 7.33 5.22
CA PRO A 49 20.92 7.50 4.76
C PRO A 49 21.83 6.41 5.33
N GLY A 50 22.77 5.91 4.54
CA GLY A 50 23.67 4.83 4.97
C GLY A 50 23.17 3.41 4.68
N ASN A 51 22.15 3.26 3.81
CA ASN A 51 21.61 1.96 3.36
C ASN A 51 20.92 1.15 4.48
N GLU A 52 20.37 1.85 5.47
CA GLU A 52 19.49 1.27 6.49
C GLU A 52 18.02 1.47 6.07
N HIS A 53 17.13 0.58 6.51
CA HIS A 53 15.71 0.71 6.24
C HIS A 53 14.86 0.11 7.36
N LEU A 54 13.66 0.66 7.52
CA LEU A 54 12.58 0.11 8.35
C LEU A 54 11.46 -0.32 7.43
N SER A 55 11.00 -1.57 7.57
CA SER A 55 9.88 -2.10 6.80
C SER A 55 8.83 -2.67 7.75
N THR A 56 7.56 -2.39 7.45
CA THR A 56 6.41 -3.00 8.15
C THR A 56 5.74 -4.09 7.31
N SER A 57 6.42 -4.53 6.24
CA SER A 57 5.99 -5.60 5.34
C SER A 57 5.64 -6.89 6.09
N PRO A 58 4.63 -7.65 5.61
CA PRO A 58 4.32 -8.97 6.17
C PRO A 58 5.43 -10.02 5.95
N TYR A 59 6.45 -9.69 5.14
CA TYR A 59 7.60 -10.55 4.87
C TYR A 59 8.82 -10.28 5.76
N ASP A 60 8.78 -9.20 6.56
CA ASP A 60 9.87 -8.79 7.45
C ASP A 60 9.49 -9.01 8.92
N GLU A 61 10.41 -8.70 9.84
CA GLU A 61 10.14 -8.83 11.29
C GLU A 61 8.94 -7.97 11.73
N PRO A 62 8.01 -8.51 12.54
CA PRO A 62 6.85 -7.76 12.99
C PRO A 62 7.22 -6.52 13.80
N THR A 63 6.68 -5.38 13.38
CA THR A 63 6.76 -4.12 14.13
C THR A 63 5.47 -3.87 14.92
N HIS A 64 5.49 -2.92 15.85
CA HIS A 64 4.29 -2.51 16.58
C HIS A 64 3.20 -1.89 15.70
N TRP A 65 3.56 -1.37 14.52
CA TRP A 65 2.61 -0.86 13.53
C TRP A 65 1.81 -1.97 12.84
N ARG A 66 2.35 -3.19 12.77
CA ARG A 66 1.80 -4.29 11.98
C ARG A 66 1.51 -3.81 10.55
N GLN A 67 0.38 -4.22 9.99
CA GLN A 67 -0.13 -3.79 8.68
C GLN A 67 -1.56 -3.28 8.80
N SER A 68 -1.97 -2.43 7.86
CA SER A 68 -3.35 -1.93 7.76
C SER A 68 -4.13 -2.75 6.74
N VAL A 69 -5.34 -3.20 7.10
CA VAL A 69 -6.18 -4.00 6.22
C VAL A 69 -7.43 -3.23 5.82
N LEU A 70 -7.67 -3.12 4.51
CA LEU A 70 -8.89 -2.59 3.93
C LEU A 70 -9.75 -3.74 3.45
N TYR A 71 -10.81 -4.05 4.19
CA TYR A 71 -11.75 -5.11 3.83
C TYR A 71 -12.65 -4.70 2.67
N VAL A 72 -12.99 -5.67 1.82
CA VAL A 72 -13.93 -5.54 0.71
C VAL A 72 -14.90 -6.72 0.70
N PRO A 73 -16.07 -6.61 0.05
CA PRO A 73 -16.91 -7.78 -0.20
C PRO A 73 -16.08 -8.89 -0.86
N PRO A 74 -16.07 -10.12 -0.31
CA PRO A 74 -15.17 -11.15 -0.81
C PRO A 74 -15.44 -11.51 -2.27
N PHE A 75 -14.37 -11.71 -3.04
CA PHE A 75 -14.44 -12.14 -4.44
C PHE A 75 -13.38 -13.20 -4.75
N ALA A 76 -13.72 -14.13 -5.63
CA ALA A 76 -12.82 -15.19 -6.06
C ALA A 76 -11.86 -14.67 -7.14
N VAL A 77 -10.62 -15.15 -7.12
CA VAL A 77 -9.62 -14.94 -8.16
C VAL A 77 -8.97 -16.26 -8.54
N SER A 78 -8.57 -16.35 -9.80
CA SER A 78 -7.81 -17.45 -10.39
C SER A 78 -6.38 -17.04 -10.67
N GLN A 79 -5.57 -18.04 -11.04
CA GLN A 79 -4.20 -17.79 -11.45
C GLN A 79 -4.18 -16.86 -12.68
N ASP A 80 -3.24 -15.91 -12.67
CA ASP A 80 -3.02 -14.91 -13.73
C ASP A 80 -4.15 -13.86 -13.88
N ASP A 81 -5.19 -13.88 -13.05
CA ASP A 81 -6.14 -12.77 -12.96
C ASP A 81 -5.41 -11.47 -12.59
N GLU A 82 -5.91 -10.36 -13.11
CA GLU A 82 -5.40 -9.03 -12.80
C GLU A 82 -6.43 -8.23 -12.00
N ILE A 83 -5.98 -7.68 -10.88
CA ILE A 83 -6.74 -6.73 -10.08
C ILE A 83 -6.16 -5.35 -10.33
N THR A 84 -6.89 -4.52 -11.07
CA THR A 84 -6.53 -3.12 -11.32
C THR A 84 -7.43 -2.19 -10.53
N GLY A 85 -6.90 -1.04 -10.12
CA GLY A 85 -7.70 -0.03 -9.47
C GLY A 85 -6.95 1.27 -9.25
N ARG A 86 -7.60 2.18 -8.53
CA ARG A 86 -7.02 3.44 -8.08
C ARG A 86 -7.14 3.53 -6.57
N VAL A 87 -6.06 3.93 -5.92
CA VAL A 87 -6.05 4.32 -4.52
C VAL A 87 -5.97 5.84 -4.44
N SER A 88 -6.74 6.43 -3.53
CA SER A 88 -6.70 7.85 -3.22
C SER A 88 -6.49 8.06 -1.73
N LEU A 89 -5.44 8.79 -1.36
CA LEU A 89 -5.21 9.25 0.01
C LEU A 89 -5.46 10.75 0.04
N LYS A 90 -6.51 11.16 0.77
CA LYS A 90 -6.91 12.56 0.87
C LYS A 90 -6.82 13.03 2.30
N ARG A 91 -6.28 14.23 2.50
CA ARG A 91 -6.25 14.86 3.81
C ARG A 91 -7.67 15.14 4.31
N GLY A 92 -7.92 14.90 5.59
CA GLY A 92 -9.22 15.19 6.21
C GLY A 92 -9.52 16.69 6.24
N ALA A 93 -10.69 17.10 5.75
CA ALA A 93 -11.07 18.52 5.64
C ALA A 93 -11.22 19.24 7.00
N SER A 94 -11.59 18.50 8.05
CA SER A 94 -11.78 19.02 9.41
C SER A 94 -10.78 18.46 10.43
N ASN A 95 -9.96 17.50 10.02
CA ASN A 95 -8.94 16.89 10.86
C ASN A 95 -7.68 16.70 10.04
N TYR A 96 -6.69 17.55 10.33
CA TYR A 96 -5.43 17.66 9.62
C TYR A 96 -4.35 16.69 10.12
N ARG A 97 -4.69 15.80 11.06
CA ARG A 97 -3.80 14.75 11.58
C ARG A 97 -3.67 13.60 10.60
#